data_AF-A0A926TNV2-F1
#
_entry.id   AF-A0A926TNV2-F1
#
_cell.length_a   1.000
_cell.length_b   1.000
_cell.length_c   1.000
_cell.angle_alpha   90.00
_cell.angle_beta   90.00
_cell.angle_gamma   90.00
#
_symmetry.space_group_name_H-M   'P 1'
#
loop_
_entity.id
_entity.type
_entity.pdbx_description
1 polymer ?
#
loop_
_entity_poly.entity_id
_entity_poly.type
_entity_poly.pdbx_seq_one_letter_code
_entity_poly.pdbx_strand_id
1 'polypeptide(L)'
;MILPGVIDKQALLDALDAMQPLSRAHAENVGAWSSAIADYLQQHPSTLLVEAQQSLKMPLVELWIGALLSGQVKLEQRGNFYQADSIWLVPQ
;
A
#
# COMPACT_ATOMS: atom_id res chain seq x y z
N MET A 1 -22.99 -41.60 -3.14
CA MET A 1 -21.75 -41.81 -3.92
C MET A 1 -21.45 -40.50 -4.61
N ILE A 2 -20.49 -39.71 -4.11
CA ILE A 2 -20.07 -38.44 -4.73
C ILE A 2 -18.91 -38.78 -5.68
N LEU A 3 -19.03 -38.41 -6.95
CA LEU A 3 -18.00 -38.61 -7.97
C LEU A 3 -16.76 -37.77 -7.65
N PRO A 4 -15.54 -38.30 -7.79
CA PRO A 4 -14.32 -37.51 -7.57
C PRO A 4 -14.17 -36.51 -8.73
N GLY A 5 -14.27 -35.22 -8.44
CA GLY A 5 -13.97 -34.15 -9.41
C GLY A 5 -15.00 -33.03 -9.55
N VAL A 6 -16.18 -33.13 -8.92
CA VAL A 6 -17.10 -31.98 -8.81
C VAL A 6 -16.86 -31.33 -7.47
N ILE A 7 -16.03 -30.28 -7.46
CA ILE A 7 -15.92 -29.43 -6.29
C ILE A 7 -17.23 -28.65 -6.18
N ASP A 8 -17.99 -28.89 -5.12
CA ASP A 8 -19.16 -28.09 -4.79
C ASP A 8 -18.70 -26.64 -4.60
N LYS A 9 -19.32 -25.71 -5.33
CA LYS A 9 -18.97 -24.28 -5.28
C LYS A 9 -19.03 -23.77 -3.84
N GLN A 10 -19.98 -24.24 -3.04
CA GLN A 10 -20.10 -23.87 -1.63
C GLN A 10 -18.93 -24.43 -0.82
N ALA A 11 -18.55 -25.69 -1.03
CA ALA A 11 -17.39 -26.27 -0.35
C ALA A 11 -16.07 -25.58 -0.73
N LEU A 12 -15.95 -25.08 -1.96
CA LEU A 12 -14.81 -24.26 -2.39
C LEU A 12 -14.81 -22.89 -1.69
N LEU A 13 -15.97 -22.25 -1.56
CA LEU A 13 -16.12 -20.98 -0.85
C LEU A 13 -15.81 -21.13 0.64
N ASP A 14 -16.32 -22.19 1.28
CA ASP A 14 -16.07 -22.46 2.69
C ASP A 14 -14.58 -22.78 2.95
N ALA A 15 -13.92 -23.48 2.02
CA ALA A 15 -12.48 -23.72 2.09
C ALA A 15 -11.65 -22.45 1.91
N LEU A 16 -12.08 -21.53 1.03
CA LEU A 16 -11.46 -20.21 0.87
C LEU A 16 -11.65 -19.35 2.12
N ASP A 17 -12.84 -19.38 2.74
CA ASP A 17 -13.11 -18.67 3.99
C ASP A 17 -12.31 -19.24 5.16
N ALA A 18 -12.06 -20.56 5.19
CA ALA A 18 -11.19 -21.19 6.18
C ALA A 18 -9.71 -20.85 5.99
N MET A 19 -9.28 -20.43 4.79
CA MET A 19 -7.92 -19.93 4.49
C MET A 19 -7.73 -18.45 4.89
N GLN A 20 -8.26 -18.07 6.07
CA GLN A 20 -8.18 -16.73 6.67
C GLN A 20 -6.81 -16.00 6.72
N PRO A 21 -5.62 -16.54 6.40
CA PRO A 21 -4.46 -15.70 6.08
C PRO A 21 -4.66 -14.69 4.93
N LEU A 22 -5.62 -14.87 4.02
CA LEU A 22 -5.86 -13.93 2.91
C LEU A 22 -6.62 -12.65 3.30
N SER A 23 -7.32 -12.63 4.44
CA SER A 23 -7.99 -11.42 4.94
C SER A 23 -7.00 -10.34 5.38
N ARG A 24 -5.73 -10.70 5.61
CA ARG A 24 -4.63 -9.74 5.85
C ARG A 24 -4.31 -8.90 4.61
N ALA A 25 -4.60 -9.38 3.40
CA ALA A 25 -4.49 -8.58 2.18
C ALA A 25 -5.61 -7.51 2.05
N HIS A 26 -6.73 -7.69 2.77
CA HIS A 26 -7.78 -6.66 2.91
C HIS A 26 -7.53 -5.70 4.10
N ALA A 27 -6.44 -5.89 4.85
CA ALA A 27 -6.01 -4.94 5.88
C ALA A 27 -5.17 -3.78 5.30
N GLU A 28 -5.02 -3.71 3.98
CA GLU A 28 -4.43 -2.56 3.32
C GLU A 28 -5.38 -1.37 3.38
N ASN A 29 -5.18 -0.49 4.36
CA ASN A 29 -5.93 0.75 4.46
C ASN A 29 -5.28 1.83 3.59
N VAL A 30 -5.23 1.58 2.27
CA VAL A 30 -4.64 2.49 1.27
C VAL A 30 -5.24 3.89 1.40
N GLY A 31 -6.54 3.99 1.71
CA GLY A 31 -7.22 5.26 1.96
C GLY A 31 -6.60 6.02 3.13
N ALA A 32 -6.43 5.39 4.30
CA ALA A 32 -5.83 6.04 5.45
C ALA A 32 -4.36 6.43 5.20
N TRP A 33 -3.59 5.60 4.50
CA TRP A 33 -2.21 5.94 4.14
C TRP A 33 -2.17 7.15 3.20
N SER A 34 -3.00 7.13 2.16
CA SER A 34 -3.10 8.24 1.19
C SER A 34 -3.48 9.55 1.87
N SER A 35 -4.49 9.53 2.76
CA SER A 35 -4.90 10.72 3.51
C SER A 35 -3.77 11.24 4.42
N ALA A 36 -3.12 10.36 5.18
CA ALA A 36 -2.01 10.77 6.05
C ALA A 36 -0.84 11.38 5.28
N ILE A 37 -0.53 10.86 4.09
CA ILE A 37 0.52 11.42 3.23
C ILE A 37 0.09 12.79 2.67
N ALA A 38 -1.15 12.91 2.19
CA ALA A 38 -1.66 14.17 1.66
C ALA A 38 -1.67 15.28 2.74
N ASP A 39 -2.14 14.97 3.95
CA ASP A 39 -2.13 15.89 5.09
C ASP A 39 -0.70 16.31 5.48
N TYR A 40 0.24 15.36 5.46
CA TYR A 40 1.65 15.66 5.72
C TYR A 40 2.24 16.61 4.67
N LEU A 41 1.92 16.40 3.39
CA LEU A 41 2.42 17.23 2.30
C LEU A 41 1.82 18.64 2.26
N GLN A 42 0.69 18.90 2.92
CA GLN A 42 0.18 20.27 3.11
C GLN A 42 1.17 21.14 3.93
N GLN A 43 1.92 20.51 4.83
CA GLN A 43 2.93 21.18 5.68
C GLN A 43 4.35 21.04 5.11
N HIS A 44 4.57 20.02 4.26
CA HIS A 44 5.87 19.68 3.66
C HIS A 44 5.72 19.52 2.14
N PRO A 45 5.66 20.61 1.36
CA PRO A 45 5.29 20.58 -0.07
C PRO A 45 6.22 19.74 -0.96
N SER A 46 7.42 19.42 -0.46
CA SER A 46 8.30 18.42 -1.07
C SER A 46 9.17 17.84 0.04
N THR A 47 9.24 16.52 0.14
CA THR A 47 10.03 15.83 1.16
C THR A 47 10.66 14.56 0.58
N LEU A 48 11.69 14.06 1.22
CA LEU A 48 12.18 12.72 0.94
C LEU A 48 11.20 11.68 1.46
N LEU A 49 11.05 10.58 0.73
CA LEU A 49 10.25 9.44 1.14
C LEU A 49 10.67 8.92 2.52
N VAL A 50 11.98 8.87 2.79
CA VAL A 50 12.52 8.43 4.08
C VAL A 50 12.21 9.40 5.23
N GLU A 51 12.11 10.70 4.96
CA GLU A 51 11.71 11.70 5.96
C GLU A 51 10.22 11.58 6.28
N ALA A 52 9.38 11.42 5.26
CA ALA A 52 7.95 11.13 5.45
C ALA A 52 7.73 9.84 6.26
N GLN A 53 8.48 8.78 5.94
CA GLN A 53 8.44 7.50 6.63
C GLN A 53 8.73 7.67 8.13
N GLN A 54 9.78 8.42 8.47
CA GLN A 54 10.17 8.68 9.86
C GLN A 54 9.14 9.55 10.60
N SER A 55 8.66 10.61 9.96
CA SER A 55 7.69 11.55 10.53
C SER A 55 6.33 10.91 10.78
N LEU A 56 5.80 10.19 9.79
CA LEU A 56 4.51 9.50 9.87
C LEU A 56 4.58 8.21 10.69
N LYS A 57 5.80 7.71 10.98
CA LYS A 57 6.04 6.37 11.56
C LYS A 57 5.31 5.26 10.79
N MET A 58 5.13 5.49 9.49
CA MET A 58 4.46 4.57 8.57
C MET A 58 5.51 3.57 8.08
N PRO A 59 5.22 2.27 8.00
CA PRO A 59 6.17 1.35 7.40
C PRO A 59 6.31 1.64 5.90
N LEU A 60 7.51 1.38 5.37
CA LEU A 60 7.92 1.90 4.08
C LEU A 60 7.03 1.39 2.93
N VAL A 61 6.55 0.15 3.01
CA VAL A 61 5.69 -0.47 1.98
C VAL A 61 4.34 0.23 1.90
N GLU A 62 3.73 0.55 3.03
CA GLU A 62 2.45 1.24 3.15
C GLU A 62 2.56 2.68 2.64
N LEU A 63 3.67 3.36 2.95
CA LEU A 63 3.96 4.69 2.42
C LEU A 63 4.10 4.68 0.90
N TRP A 64 4.81 3.69 0.36
CA TRP A 64 4.95 3.48 -1.08
C TRP A 64 3.61 3.21 -1.76
N ILE A 65 2.81 2.29 -1.24
CA ILE A 65 1.51 1.91 -1.81
C ILE A 65 0.54 3.10 -1.73
N GLY A 66 0.48 3.78 -0.58
CA GLY A 66 -0.35 4.98 -0.41
C GLY A 66 0.02 6.09 -1.39
N ALA A 67 1.32 6.39 -1.54
CA ALA A 67 1.77 7.39 -2.50
C ALA A 67 1.45 7.00 -3.95
N LEU A 68 1.73 5.74 -4.35
CA LEU A 68 1.52 5.24 -5.72
C LEU A 68 0.04 5.20 -6.12
N LEU A 69 -0.84 4.78 -5.22
CA LEU A 69 -2.25 4.54 -5.54
C LEU A 69 -3.17 5.74 -5.27
N SER A 70 -2.70 6.77 -4.56
CA SER A 70 -3.53 7.94 -4.22
C SER A 70 -3.91 8.81 -5.43
N GLY A 71 -3.05 8.87 -6.45
CA GLY A 71 -3.16 9.83 -7.56
C GLY A 71 -2.93 11.31 -7.17
N GLN A 72 -2.77 11.63 -5.88
CA GLN A 72 -2.58 12.99 -5.34
C GLN A 72 -1.11 13.31 -5.09
N VAL A 73 -0.27 12.28 -5.12
CA VAL A 73 1.16 12.36 -4.82
C VAL A 73 1.93 11.80 -6.00
N LYS A 74 3.00 12.48 -6.38
CA LYS A 74 3.96 12.02 -7.37
C LYS A 74 5.25 11.62 -6.67
N LEU A 75 5.74 10.44 -7.04
CA LEU A 75 7.04 9.93 -6.64
C LEU A 75 8.07 10.33 -7.68
N GLU A 76 9.11 11.06 -7.26
CA GLU A 76 10.18 11.51 -8.13
C GLU A 76 11.52 10.91 -7.70
N GLN A 77 12.13 10.08 -8.54
CA GLN A 77 13.52 9.68 -8.38
C GLN A 77 14.42 10.84 -8.83
N ARG A 78 15.07 11.51 -7.88
CA ARG A 78 16.00 12.61 -8.11
C ARG A 78 17.43 12.14 -7.84
N GLY A 79 18.00 11.36 -8.73
CA GLY A 79 19.34 10.79 -8.57
C GLY A 79 19.52 9.56 -9.45
N ASN A 80 20.52 8.74 -9.13
CA ASN A 80 20.69 7.46 -9.80
C ASN A 80 19.56 6.50 -9.41
N PHE A 81 19.30 5.56 -10.31
CA PHE A 81 18.34 4.49 -10.06
C PHE A 81 18.76 3.66 -8.83
N TYR A 82 17.80 3.25 -8.00
CA TYR A 82 17.97 2.56 -6.71
C TYR A 82 18.61 3.36 -5.55
N GLN A 83 18.86 4.65 -5.71
CA GLN A 83 19.18 5.51 -4.57
C GLN A 83 17.88 5.84 -3.81
N ALA A 84 17.55 5.04 -2.80
CA ALA A 84 16.30 5.15 -2.04
C ALA A 84 16.20 6.46 -1.23
N ASP A 85 17.34 7.03 -0.85
CA ASP A 85 17.47 8.36 -0.24
C ASP A 85 17.24 9.52 -1.22
N SER A 86 16.97 9.20 -2.48
CA SER A 86 16.80 10.15 -3.57
C SER A 86 15.38 10.12 -4.14
N ILE A 87 14.42 9.55 -3.40
CA ILE A 87 13.02 9.44 -3.80
C ILE A 87 12.22 10.50 -3.06
N TRP A 88 11.54 11.35 -3.82
CA TRP A 88 10.80 12.49 -3.31
C TRP A 88 9.30 12.27 -3.44
N LEU A 89 8.56 12.74 -2.43
CA LEU A 89 7.12 12.91 -2.50
C LEU A 89 6.82 14.37 -2.84
N VAL A 90 6.03 14.60 -3.88
CA VAL A 90 5.49 15.92 -4.24
C VAL A 90 3.98 15.85 -4.45
N PRO A 91 3.20 16.87 -4.04
CA PRO A 91 1.80 17.00 -4.41
C PRO A 91 1.62 17.04 -5.93
N GLN A 92 0.53 16.45 -6.43
CA GLN A 92 0.04 16.64 -7.81
C GLN A 92 -0.97 17.77 -7.91
#